data_AF-A0A0C3A9R4-F1
#
_entry.id   AF-A0A0C3A9R4-F1
#
_cell.length_a   1.000
_cell.length_b   1.000
_cell.length_c   1.000
_cell.angle_alpha   90.00
_cell.angle_beta   90.00
_cell.angle_gamma   90.00
#
_symmetry.space_group_name_H-M   'P 1'
#
loop_
_entity.id
_entity.type
_entity.pdbx_description
1 polymer ?
#
loop_
_entity_poly.entity_id
_entity_poly.type
_entity_poly.pdbx_seq_one_letter_code
_entity_poly.pdbx_strand_id
1 'polypeptide(L)' 'VQDTIETLVFSHVNAAPKFPEQVVITNSCIGYTLVGTRKPWKYGQGKRFFLGDGRLQPAEDKWLFTFDVSR' A
#
# COMPACT_ATOMS: atom_id res chain seq x y z
N VAL A 1 -6.47 3.13 12.38
CA VAL A 1 -6.32 2.48 11.04
C VAL A 1 -5.77 3.49 10.04
N GLN A 2 -6.47 4.61 9.84
CA GLN A 2 -6.16 5.62 8.83
C GLN A 2 -4.73 6.14 8.93
N ASP A 3 -4.31 6.63 10.09
CA ASP A 3 -2.96 7.19 10.31
C ASP A 3 -1.82 6.18 10.01
N THR A 4 -2.05 4.89 10.28
CA THR A 4 -1.02 3.86 10.07
C THR A 4 -0.88 3.46 8.60
N ILE A 5 -1.99 3.42 7.86
CA ILE A 5 -1.97 3.21 6.40
C ILE A 5 -1.35 4.44 5.73
N GLU A 6 -1.73 5.65 6.16
CA GLU A 6 -1.16 6.90 5.64
C GLU A 6 0.35 6.98 5.88
N THR A 7 0.84 6.60 7.07
CA THR A 7 2.28 6.52 7.36
C THR A 7 3.01 5.53 6.46
N LEU A 8 2.39 4.38 6.19
CA LEU A 8 2.96 3.36 5.31
C LEU A 8 3.00 3.83 3.85
N VAL A 9 1.92 4.44 3.36
CA VAL A 9 1.85 5.01 2.00
C VAL A 9 2.82 6.18 1.87
N PHE A 10 2.91 7.06 2.87
CA PHE A 10 3.86 8.17 2.90
C PHE A 10 5.30 7.65 2.84
N SER A 11 5.62 6.62 3.63
CA SER A 11 6.92 5.96 3.57
C SER A 11 7.16 5.37 2.18
N HIS A 12 6.15 4.72 1.59
CA HIS A 12 6.19 4.12 0.25
C HIS A 12 6.53 5.10 -0.87
N VAL A 13 5.95 6.30 -0.83
CA VAL A 13 6.18 7.34 -1.83
C VAL A 13 7.56 7.99 -1.67
N ASN A 14 8.05 8.12 -0.43
CA ASN A 14 9.22 8.94 -0.13
C ASN A 14 10.52 8.16 0.10
N ALA A 15 10.47 6.86 0.40
CA ALA A 15 11.69 6.07 0.65
C ALA A 15 12.12 5.22 -0.55
N ALA A 16 13.42 5.20 -0.81
CA ALA A 16 14.08 4.45 -1.88
C ALA A 16 14.16 2.93 -1.59
N PRO A 17 14.59 2.11 -2.56
CA PRO A 17 13.74 1.32 -3.46
C PRO A 17 13.27 -0.04 -2.90
N LYS A 18 13.57 -0.38 -1.63
CA LYS A 18 13.31 -1.73 -1.10
C LYS A 18 12.31 -1.69 0.05
N PHE A 19 11.04 -1.60 -0.30
CA PHE A 19 9.98 -1.99 0.63
C PHE A 19 10.04 -3.50 0.89
N PRO A 20 9.60 -3.95 2.07
CA PRO A 20 9.35 -5.37 2.29
C PRO A 20 8.19 -5.85 1.41
N GLU A 21 8.12 -7.15 1.17
CA GLU A 21 6.99 -7.77 0.46
C GLU A 21 5.73 -7.82 1.31
N GLN A 22 5.90 -7.79 2.64
CA GLN A 22 4.81 -7.85 3.60
C GLN A 22 5.08 -6.91 4.78
N VAL A 23 4.00 -6.32 5.29
CA VAL A 23 3.99 -5.53 6.52
C VAL A 23 2.84 -6.00 7.41
N VAL A 24 3.08 -6.04 8.71
CA VAL A 24 2.08 -6.38 9.72
C VAL A 24 1.87 -5.17 10.60
N ILE A 25 0.65 -4.67 10.63
CA ILE A 25 0.24 -3.53 11.45
C ILE A 25 -0.74 -4.05 12.50
N THR A 26 -0.28 -4.16 13.73
CA THR A 26 -1.13 -4.59 14.86
C THR A 26 -1.69 -3.36 15.57
N ASN A 27 -3.01 -3.33 15.79
CA ASN A 27 -3.62 -2.34 16.67
C ASN A 27 -4.18 -3.04 17.90
N SER A 28 -3.44 -2.99 19.00
CA SER A 28 -3.79 -3.63 20.28
C SER A 28 -5.04 -3.02 20.93
N CYS A 29 -5.37 -1.76 20.65
CA CYS A 29 -6.56 -1.12 21.22
C CYS A 29 -7.87 -1.59 20.56
N ILE A 30 -7.83 -1.95 19.29
CA ILE A 30 -9.03 -2.32 18.50
C ILE A 30 -9.06 -3.84 18.23
N GLY A 31 -7.97 -4.56 18.51
CA GLY A 31 -7.92 -6.03 18.46
C GLY A 31 -7.90 -6.59 17.04
N TYR A 32 -7.34 -5.85 16.07
CA TYR A 32 -7.15 -6.36 14.71
C TYR A 32 -5.68 -6.30 14.30
N THR A 33 -5.31 -7.21 13.41
CA THR A 33 -4.04 -7.18 12.69
C THR A 33 -4.32 -6.86 11.23
N LEU A 34 -3.66 -5.85 10.68
CA LEU A 34 -3.73 -5.51 9.26
C LEU A 34 -2.48 -6.03 8.57
N VAL A 35 -2.64 -6.97 7.66
CA VAL A 35 -1.53 -7.52 6.87
C VAL A 35 -1.54 -6.86 5.50
N GLY A 36 -0.53 -6.02 5.24
CA GLY A 36 -0.29 -5.45 3.93
C GLY A 36 0.65 -6.35 3.15
N THR A 37 0.25 -6.77 1.95
CA THR A 37 1.11 -7.54 1.04
C THR A 37 1.33 -6.77 -0.25
N ARG A 38 2.60 -6.59 -0.62
CA ARG A 38 2.98 -5.94 -1.87
C ARG A 38 2.86 -6.93 -3.02
N LYS A 39 2.21 -6.52 -4.09
CA LYS A 39 2.01 -7.34 -5.29
C LYS A 39 2.24 -6.50 -6.55
N PRO A 40 2.72 -7.09 -7.66
CA PRO A 40 2.84 -6.37 -8.92
C PRO A 40 1.50 -5.79 -9.38
N TRP A 41 1.51 -4.54 -9.87
CA TRP A 41 0.31 -3.89 -10.39
C TRP A 41 0.15 -4.15 -11.89
N LYS A 42 -0.20 -5.40 -12.23
CA LYS A 42 -0.33 -5.84 -13.64
C LYS A 42 -1.43 -5.11 -14.42
N TYR A 43 -2.52 -4.71 -13.76
CA TYR A 43 -3.67 -4.06 -14.42
C TYR A 43 -3.41 -2.60 -14.83
N GLY A 44 -2.49 -1.91 -14.16
CA GLY A 44 -2.13 -0.53 -14.49
C GLY A 44 -1.21 -0.44 -15.70
N GLN A 45 -0.52 -1.53 -16.03
CA GLN A 45 0.40 -1.60 -17.16
C GLN A 45 -0.36 -1.34 -18.47
N GLY A 46 0.10 -0.36 -19.25
CA GLY A 46 -0.53 0.05 -20.51
C GLY A 46 -1.74 0.99 -20.37
N LYS A 47 -2.15 1.34 -19.14
CA LYS A 47 -3.14 2.39 -18.91
C LYS A 47 -2.48 3.76 -18.86
N ARG A 48 -3.20 4.80 -19.29
CA ARG A 48 -2.77 6.21 -19.17
C ARG A 48 -3.50 6.82 -17.99
N PHE A 49 -2.74 7.32 -17.03
CA PHE A 49 -3.26 7.98 -15.85
C PHE A 49 -3.01 9.48 -15.96
N PHE A 50 -3.93 10.27 -15.42
CA PHE A 50 -3.84 11.73 -15.41
C PHE A 50 -4.23 12.24 -14.02
N LEU A 51 -3.54 13.29 -13.55
CA LEU A 51 -3.90 14.05 -12.37
C LEU A 51 -3.92 15.53 -12.77
N GLY A 52 -5.13 16.07 -12.94
CA GLY A 52 -5.32 17.32 -13.67
C GLY A 52 -4.77 17.19 -15.09
N ASP A 53 -3.91 18.13 -15.48
CA ASP A 53 -3.27 18.14 -16.79
C ASP A 53 -1.98 17.30 -16.86
N GLY A 54 -1.52 16.78 -15.71
CA GLY A 54 -0.30 16.00 -15.59
C GLY A 54 -0.53 14.53 -15.95
N ARG A 55 0.27 13.98 -16.87
CA ARG A 55 0.29 12.54 -17.15
C ARG A 55 1.10 11.81 -16.08
N LEU A 56 0.52 10.75 -15.51
CA LEU A 56 1.16 9.90 -14.51
C LEU A 56 1.60 8.57 -15.12
N GLN A 57 2.70 8.02 -14.58
CA GLN A 57 3.09 6.64 -14.83
C GLN A 57 2.40 5.72 -13.82
N PRO A 58 1.95 4.52 -14.24
CA PRO A 58 1.52 3.50 -13.29
C PRO A 58 2.68 3.12 -12.37
N ALA A 59 2.38 2.91 -11.09
CA ALA A 59 3.33 2.29 -10.18
C ALA A 59 3.59 0.83 -10.60
N GLU A 60 4.77 0.31 -10.26
CA GLU A 60 5.16 -1.08 -10.57
C GLU A 60 4.37 -2.09 -9.73
N ASP A 61 3.94 -1.68 -8.55
CA ASP A 61 3.31 -2.51 -7.54
C ASP A 61 2.11 -1.83 -6.89
N LYS A 62 1.41 -2.61 -6.08
CA LYS A 62 0.25 -2.23 -5.28
C LYS A 62 0.31 -2.92 -3.93
N TRP A 63 -0.35 -2.33 -2.95
CA TRP A 63 -0.59 -2.97 -1.66
C TRP A 63 -1.98 -3.59 -1.60
N LEU A 64 -2.05 -4.82 -1.12
CA LEU A 64 -3.30 -5.49 -0.73
C LEU A 64 -3.30 -5.59 0.79
N PHE A 65 -4.29 -4.98 1.44
CA PHE A 65 -4.45 -5.05 2.88
C PHE A 65 -5.58 -6.02 3.23
N THR A 66 -5.29 -6.98 4.10
CA THR A 66 -6.29 -7.90 4.66
C THR A 66 -6.37 -7.70 6.15
N PHE A 67 -7.59 -7.55 6.66
CA PHE A 67 -7.84 -7.62 8.10
C PHE A 67 -7.78 -9.06 8.54
N ASP A 68 -6.85 -9.35 9.42
CA ASP A 68 -6.86 -10.55 10.23
C ASP A 68 -7.54 -10.22 11.56
N VAL A 69 -8.72 -10.80 11.72
CA VAL A 69 -9.57 -10.71 12.91
C VAL A 69 -9.56 -12.02 13.71
N SER A 70 -8.54 -12.85 13.52
CA SER A 70 -8.30 -14.03 14.36
C SER A 70 -8.26 -13.62 15.82
N ARG A 71 -9.30 -14.02 16.56
CA ARG A 71 -9.41 -13.86 18.00
C ARG A 71 -8.49 -14.81 18.74
#